data_AF-G4ZK92-F1
#
_entry.id   AF-G4ZK92-F1
#
_cell.length_a   1.000
_cell.length_b   1.000
_cell.length_c   1.000
_cell.angle_alpha   90.00
_cell.angle_beta   90.00
_cell.angle_gamma   90.00
#
_symmetry.space_group_name_H-M   'P 1'
#
loop_
_entity.id
_entity.type
_entity.pdbx_description
1 polymer ?
#
loop_
_entity_poly.entity_id
_entity_poly.type
_entity_poly.pdbx_seq_one_letter_code
_entity_poly.pdbx_strand_id
1 'polypeptide(L)'
;MQQQQEMMRVMNEQRGTNDFKLDGIRLPKYTGHESESFRLYQEELSQYFEARNIDWKNERWATRVLAIIGSTLKGQAGQWYLARKHEIYSAEQLLRELARAFVPADLQ
;
A
#
# COMPACT_ATOMS: atom_id res chain seq x y z
N MET A 1 34.55 13.39 -19.42
CA MET A 1 34.68 11.96 -19.07
C MET A 1 34.67 11.74 -17.56
N GLN A 2 35.56 12.34 -16.76
CA GLN A 2 35.57 12.17 -15.29
C GLN A 2 34.28 12.63 -14.59
N GLN A 3 33.72 13.79 -14.97
CA GLN A 3 32.45 14.27 -14.38
C GLN A 3 31.25 13.33 -14.62
N GLN A 4 31.20 12.63 -15.76
CA GLN A 4 30.13 11.66 -16.03
C GLN A 4 30.27 10.41 -15.17
N GLN A 5 31.50 9.98 -14.88
CA GLN A 5 31.76 8.84 -13.99
C GLN A 5 31.44 9.17 -12.53
N GLU A 6 31.78 10.39 -12.08
CA GLU A 6 31.40 10.92 -10.77
C GLU A 6 29.87 10.96 -10.62
N MET A 7 29.17 11.46 -11.64
CA MET A 7 27.71 11.57 -11.64
C MET A 7 27.01 10.21 -11.64
N MET A 8 27.54 9.22 -12.38
CA MET A 8 27.05 7.84 -12.31
C MET A 8 27.33 7.20 -10.96
N ARG A 9 28.47 7.47 -10.34
CA ARG A 9 28.82 6.95 -9.02
C ARG A 9 27.91 7.53 -7.94
N VAL A 10 27.67 8.85 -7.94
CA VAL A 10 26.72 9.52 -7.06
C VAL A 10 25.30 9.00 -7.27
N MET A 11 24.87 8.78 -8.52
CA MET A 11 23.58 8.15 -8.82
C MET A 11 23.50 6.70 -8.32
N ASN A 12 24.61 5.96 -8.34
CA ASN A 12 24.65 4.57 -7.88
C ASN A 12 24.73 4.49 -6.34
N GLU A 13 25.42 5.43 -5.69
CA GLU A 13 25.44 5.61 -4.23
C GLU A 13 24.06 6.08 -3.73
N GLN A 14 23.35 6.95 -4.47
CA GLN A 14 21.96 7.34 -4.20
C GLN A 14 20.94 6.23 -4.51
N ARG A 15 21.23 5.33 -5.46
CA ARG A 15 20.46 4.07 -5.61
C ARG A 15 20.74 3.07 -4.49
N GLY A 16 21.88 3.23 -3.82
CA GLY A 16 22.32 2.47 -2.65
C GLY A 16 21.74 2.94 -1.32
N THR A 17 21.11 4.13 -1.25
CA THR A 17 20.29 4.54 -0.10
C THR A 17 18.93 3.85 -0.17
N ASN A 18 18.97 2.53 -0.17
CA ASN A 18 17.86 1.64 0.16
C ASN A 18 17.75 1.51 1.69
N ASP A 19 18.07 2.58 2.41
CA ASP A 19 18.03 2.66 3.86
C ASP A 19 16.59 2.88 4.32
N PHE A 20 15.83 1.79 4.30
CA PHE A 20 15.12 1.26 5.47
C PHE A 20 14.56 -0.13 5.10
N LYS A 21 15.46 -1.10 4.88
CA LYS A 21 15.10 -2.52 5.01
C LYS A 21 14.92 -2.84 6.49
N LEU A 22 13.73 -2.55 7.01
CA LEU A 22 13.17 -3.38 8.08
C LEU A 22 12.86 -4.73 7.42
N ASP A 23 13.81 -5.65 7.44
CA ASP A 23 13.80 -6.95 6.75
C ASP A 23 12.62 -7.89 7.13
N GLY A 24 11.61 -7.43 7.89
CA GLY A 24 10.45 -8.22 8.31
C GLY A 24 9.09 -7.77 7.79
N ILE A 25 8.88 -6.50 7.41
CA ILE A 25 7.52 -5.97 7.20
C ILE A 25 7.34 -5.48 5.76
N ARG A 26 6.96 -6.45 4.92
CA ARG A 26 6.59 -6.25 3.51
C ARG A 26 5.22 -5.59 3.42
N LEU A 27 5.03 -4.72 2.43
CA LEU A 27 3.68 -4.31 2.04
C LEU A 27 2.87 -5.53 1.63
N PRO A 28 1.68 -5.75 2.22
CA PRO A 28 0.84 -6.86 1.83
C PRO A 28 0.30 -6.62 0.41
N LYS A 29 -0.31 -7.64 -0.18
CA LYS A 29 -0.98 -7.54 -1.47
C LYS A 29 -2.38 -8.09 -1.33
N TYR A 30 -3.32 -7.50 -2.06
CA TYR A 30 -4.67 -8.00 -2.15
C TYR A 30 -5.11 -7.98 -3.62
N THR A 31 -5.45 -9.15 -4.15
CA THR A 31 -5.93 -9.27 -5.53
C THR A 31 -7.45 -9.18 -5.61
N GLY A 32 -8.14 -9.45 -4.50
CA GLY A 32 -9.60 -9.51 -4.42
C GLY A 32 -10.16 -10.92 -4.60
N HIS A 33 -9.32 -11.96 -4.63
CA HIS A 33 -9.77 -13.33 -4.85
C HIS A 33 -10.43 -13.92 -3.58
N GLU A 34 -11.47 -14.73 -3.72
CA GLU A 34 -12.23 -15.28 -2.58
C GLU A 34 -11.39 -16.15 -1.65
N SER A 35 -10.32 -16.75 -2.16
CA SER A 35 -9.38 -17.53 -1.36
C SER A 35 -8.44 -16.68 -0.50
N GLU A 36 -8.35 -15.37 -0.75
CA GLU A 36 -7.53 -14.45 0.04
C GLU A 36 -8.31 -13.97 1.27
N SER A 37 -7.68 -14.01 2.44
CA SER A 37 -8.27 -13.45 3.66
C SER A 37 -8.13 -11.92 3.66
N PHE A 38 -9.24 -11.21 3.46
CA PHE A 38 -9.25 -9.75 3.56
C PHE A 38 -8.89 -9.25 4.96
N ARG A 39 -9.30 -9.99 5.99
CA ARG A 39 -8.93 -9.69 7.39
C ARG A 39 -7.42 -9.74 7.60
N LEU A 40 -6.75 -10.79 7.09
CA LEU A 40 -5.29 -10.89 7.20
C LEU A 40 -4.61 -9.71 6.48
N TYR A 41 -5.10 -9.34 5.30
CA TYR A 41 -4.61 -8.16 4.57
C TYR A 41 -4.75 -6.86 5.39
N GLN A 42 -5.85 -6.66 6.10
CA GLN A 42 -6.03 -5.50 6.99
C GLN A 42 -5.06 -5.51 8.17
N GLU A 43 -4.86 -6.68 8.80
CA GLU A 43 -3.92 -6.85 9.91
C GLU A 43 -2.48 -6.57 9.46
N GLU A 44 -2.06 -7.09 8.31
CA GLU A 44 -0.74 -6.83 7.72
C GLU A 44 -0.54 -5.36 7.33
N LEU A 45 -1.59 -4.68 6.85
CA LEU A 45 -1.53 -3.24 6.59
C LEU A 45 -1.34 -2.44 7.87
N SER A 46 -2.06 -2.77 8.95
CA SER A 46 -1.90 -2.09 10.24
C SER A 46 -0.48 -2.24 10.74
N GLN A 47 0.07 -3.47 10.73
CA GLN A 47 1.46 -3.74 11.10
C GLN A 47 2.46 -2.97 10.23
N TYR A 48 2.22 -2.87 8.93
CA TYR A 48 3.06 -2.08 8.02
C TYR A 48 3.14 -0.60 8.42
N PHE A 49 2.00 0.00 8.76
CA PHE A 49 1.92 1.41 9.15
C PHE A 49 2.46 1.65 10.56
N GLU A 50 2.13 0.78 11.51
CA GLU A 50 2.63 0.82 12.90
C GLU A 50 4.16 0.75 12.94
N ALA A 51 4.75 -0.19 12.21
CA ALA A 51 6.21 -0.34 12.13
C ALA A 51 6.93 0.88 11.52
N ARG A 52 6.19 1.72 10.80
CA ARG A 52 6.71 2.96 10.19
C ARG A 52 6.25 4.22 10.91
N ASN A 53 5.59 4.07 12.06
CA ASN A 53 5.03 5.16 12.84
C ASN A 53 4.12 6.08 11.99
N ILE A 54 3.31 5.48 11.11
CA ILE A 54 2.35 6.19 10.26
C ILE A 54 0.98 6.09 10.89
N ASP A 55 0.43 7.23 11.31
CA ASP A 55 -0.97 7.34 11.75
C ASP A 55 -1.91 7.29 10.53
N TRP A 56 -2.21 6.06 10.09
CA TRP A 56 -2.89 5.80 8.82
C TRP A 56 -4.39 6.10 8.83
N LYS A 57 -4.97 6.31 10.01
CA LYS A 57 -6.38 6.72 10.19
C LYS A 57 -6.55 8.23 10.21
N ASN A 58 -5.47 8.99 10.28
CA ASN A 58 -5.50 10.44 10.32
C ASN A 58 -5.76 11.04 8.94
N GLU A 59 -6.82 11.84 8.83
CA GLU A 59 -7.24 12.48 7.59
C GLU A 59 -6.16 13.39 7.00
N ARG A 60 -5.29 13.97 7.83
CA ARG A 60 -4.16 14.79 7.38
C ARG A 60 -3.23 14.03 6.43
N TRP A 61 -3.13 12.71 6.60
CA TRP A 61 -2.28 11.84 5.79
C TRP A 61 -3.04 11.04 4.73
N ALA A 62 -4.35 11.27 4.58
CA ALA A 62 -5.23 10.45 3.74
C ALA A 62 -4.70 10.25 2.32
N THR A 63 -4.23 11.30 1.64
CA THR A 63 -3.67 11.20 0.28
C THR A 63 -2.48 10.23 0.21
N ARG A 64 -1.54 10.33 1.16
CA ARG A 64 -0.35 9.48 1.21
C ARG A 64 -0.73 8.03 1.57
N VAL A 65 -1.61 7.86 2.54
CA VAL A 65 -2.06 6.53 2.98
C VAL A 65 -2.84 5.83 1.87
N LEU A 66 -3.73 6.53 1.18
CA LEU A 66 -4.46 5.99 0.02
C LEU A 66 -3.53 5.61 -1.13
N ALA A 67 -2.49 6.38 -1.39
CA ALA A 67 -1.48 5.99 -2.39
C ALA A 67 -0.76 4.69 -1.99
N ILE A 68 -0.43 4.53 -0.70
CA ILE A 68 0.22 3.32 -0.17
C ILE A 68 -0.72 2.11 -0.29
N ILE A 69 -1.94 2.19 0.25
CA ILE A 69 -2.93 1.11 0.19
C ILE A 69 -3.26 0.80 -1.27
N GLY A 70 -3.52 1.81 -2.10
CA GLY A 70 -3.77 1.63 -3.53
C GLY A 70 -2.66 0.88 -4.25
N SER A 71 -1.40 1.07 -3.86
CA SER A 71 -0.25 0.36 -4.44
C SER A 71 -0.20 -1.14 -4.10
N THR A 72 -0.86 -1.56 -3.02
CA THR A 72 -0.97 -2.98 -2.63
C THR A 72 -2.02 -3.75 -3.40
N LEU A 73 -2.98 -3.04 -4.00
CA LEU A 73 -4.07 -3.65 -4.74
C LEU A 73 -3.56 -4.15 -6.10
N LYS A 74 -3.96 -5.37 -6.45
CA LYS A 74 -3.64 -6.06 -7.71
C LYS A 74 -4.89 -6.70 -8.27
N GLY A 75 -4.80 -7.29 -9.47
CA GLY A 75 -5.91 -8.03 -10.07
C GLY A 75 -7.22 -7.23 -10.10
N GLN A 76 -8.31 -7.89 -9.73
CA GLN A 76 -9.66 -7.31 -9.70
C GLN A 76 -9.81 -6.18 -8.67
N ALA A 77 -9.21 -6.31 -7.48
CA ALA A 77 -9.23 -5.25 -6.47
C ALA A 77 -8.52 -3.97 -6.96
N GLY A 78 -7.40 -4.13 -7.67
CA GLY A 78 -6.67 -3.01 -8.28
C GLY A 78 -7.47 -2.31 -9.38
N GLN A 79 -8.09 -3.07 -10.27
CA GLN A 79 -8.95 -2.51 -11.33
C GLN A 79 -10.17 -1.78 -10.74
N TRP A 80 -10.82 -2.39 -9.75
CA TRP A 80 -11.94 -1.80 -9.03
C TRP A 80 -11.56 -0.48 -8.35
N TYR A 81 -10.40 -0.43 -7.68
CA TYR A 81 -9.92 0.79 -7.05
C TYR A 81 -9.62 1.89 -8.06
N LEU A 82 -8.98 1.57 -9.19
CA LEU A 82 -8.67 2.57 -10.22
C LEU A 82 -9.93 3.21 -10.81
N ALA A 83 -11.00 2.44 -11.00
CA ALA A 83 -12.27 2.95 -11.49
C ALA A 83 -12.94 3.94 -10.51
N ARG A 84 -12.72 3.76 -9.21
CA ARG A 84 -13.44 4.46 -8.13
C ARG A 84 -12.55 5.37 -7.29
N LYS A 85 -11.25 5.50 -7.60
CA LYS A 85 -10.26 6.21 -6.78
C LYS A 85 -10.64 7.65 -6.41
N HIS A 86 -11.47 8.29 -7.24
CA HIS A 86 -11.93 9.67 -7.06
C HIS A 86 -13.11 9.80 -6.08
N GLU A 87 -13.73 8.67 -5.71
CA GLU A 87 -14.82 8.55 -4.75
C GLU A 87 -14.32 8.16 -3.35
N ILE A 88 -13.01 7.92 -3.20
CA ILE A 88 -12.37 7.40 -1.97
C ILE A 88 -11.55 8.51 -1.30
N TYR A 89 -11.91 8.86 -0.07
CA TYR A 89 -11.34 10.00 0.66
C TYR A 89 -10.55 9.60 1.92
N SER A 90 -10.70 8.37 2.41
CA SER A 90 -9.95 7.88 3.57
C SER A 90 -9.59 6.40 3.47
N ALA A 91 -8.56 6.00 4.21
CA ALA A 91 -8.13 4.61 4.29
C ALA A 91 -9.25 3.68 4.82
N GLU A 92 -9.98 4.13 5.83
CA GLU A 92 -11.09 3.37 6.38
C GLU A 92 -12.23 3.22 5.39
N GLN A 93 -12.54 4.28 4.62
CA GLN A 93 -13.52 4.18 3.54
C GLN A 93 -13.07 3.16 2.48
N LEU A 94 -11.81 3.23 2.05
CA LEU A 94 -11.26 2.27 1.08
C LEU A 94 -11.41 0.82 1.56
N LEU A 95 -11.01 0.53 2.81
CA LEU A 95 -11.09 -0.82 3.35
C LEU A 95 -12.53 -1.31 3.50
N ARG A 96 -13.48 -0.45 3.92
CA ARG A 96 -14.91 -0.80 3.98
C ARG A 96 -15.48 -1.11 2.60
N GLU A 97 -15.17 -0.30 1.60
CA GLU A 97 -15.71 -0.51 0.25
C GLU A 97 -15.06 -1.73 -0.44
N LEU A 98 -13.78 -2.02 -0.17
CA LEU A 98 -13.16 -3.27 -0.59
C LEU A 98 -13.83 -4.50 0.06
N ALA A 99 -14.12 -4.45 1.36
CA ALA A 99 -14.84 -5.53 2.04
C ALA A 99 -16.20 -5.79 1.39
N ARG A 100 -16.97 -4.72 1.13
CA ARG A 100 -18.27 -4.80 0.45
C ARG A 100 -18.18 -5.42 -0.95
N ALA A 101 -17.10 -5.13 -1.67
CA ALA A 101 -16.93 -5.57 -3.05
C ALA A 101 -16.40 -7.02 -3.19
N PHE A 102 -15.57 -7.48 -2.25
CA PHE A 102 -14.77 -8.71 -2.43
C PHE A 102 -14.88 -9.72 -1.29
N VAL A 103 -15.51 -9.38 -0.16
CA VAL A 103 -15.75 -10.32 0.94
C VAL A 103 -17.21 -10.79 0.88
N PRO A 104 -17.46 -12.10 0.79
CA PRO A 104 -18.81 -12.66 0.88
C PRO A 104 -19.54 -12.22 2.16
N ALA A 105 -20.84 -11.97 2.09
CA ALA A 105 -21.60 -11.41 3.21
C ALA A 105 -21.60 -12.28 4.48
N ASP A 106 -21.38 -13.58 4.34
CA ASP A 106 -21.22 -14.55 5.42
C ASP A 106 -19.84 -14.49 6.11
N LEU A 107 -18.87 -13.78 5.52
CA LEU A 107 -17.50 -13.60 5.99
C LEU A 107 -17.14 -12.15 6.31
N GLN A 108 -18.10 -11.22 6.18
CA GLN A 108 -17.95 -9.78 6.44
C GLN A 108 -17.99 -9.42 7.93
#